data_AF-A0A653BGS6-F1
#
_entry.id   AF-A0A653BGS6-F1
#
_cell.length_a   1.000
_cell.length_b   1.000
_cell.length_c   1.000
_cell.angle_alpha   90.00
_cell.angle_beta   90.00
_cell.angle_gamma   90.00
#
_symmetry.space_group_name_H-M   'P 1'
#
loop_
_entity.id
_entity.type
_entity.pdbx_description
1 polymer ?
#
loop_
_entity_poly.entity_id
_entity_poly.type
_entity_poly.pdbx_seq_one_letter_code
_entity_poly.pdbx_strand_id
1 'polypeptide(L)'
;MNFPTSLATGMPSCTKTVTIRINDQIIKLKQNHEIVVNGEDISRVPYSIGGVNIRSISSVFLLTKLPNGIEVWWDGVTRVYIDVPAEFKGKTKGLCGTFNNNQKDDFLTPENDVEQAVVPFANKWKTQERCADIPDIIPTHPCDKNIHKKSDAEKYCSKIKSDIFKDCHWMVDPNQFYQDCLYDVCSCELKISKCLCPILSSYATECSRKGVKIDWRKDVRECGVHCPGGQQYQVCGNSCTRTCFDISVDPDCKPQCAEGCNCPEGEAMDDKGECIPIGQCKCQHDGIEFPPGYKEVRPAPDGQELCTCMNAIWQCTPATPQEITEFPRSEDIKTKCDASKNFEFTTCENVEPVTCKNMHSPEYFSVSICHAGCQCKDGYVLDTASKRCVKPVDCPCHHGGKSYKEKSAVQSDCNTCICQNGKWNCTDRVCSAECSAWGDSHYKTFDGKHFDYQGQCDYVLAKGHSGSDSFDITIQV
;
A
#
# COMPACT_ATOMS: atom_id res chain seq x y z
N MET A 1 -7.17 4.00 32.09
CA MET A 1 -8.11 5.11 32.30
C MET A 1 -9.46 4.53 32.65
N ASN A 2 -10.09 5.09 33.68
CA ASN A 2 -11.33 4.61 34.29
C ASN A 2 -12.48 4.52 33.28
N PHE A 3 -13.14 3.37 33.25
CA PHE A 3 -14.40 3.19 32.52
C PHE A 3 -15.50 4.02 33.19
N PRO A 4 -16.29 4.83 32.46
CA PRO A 4 -17.53 5.32 33.01
C PRO A 4 -18.53 4.16 33.04
N THR A 5 -18.80 3.67 34.25
CA THR A 5 -20.02 2.93 34.62
C THR A 5 -21.22 3.86 34.46
N SER A 6 -21.69 4.00 33.24
CA SER A 6 -23.04 4.46 32.92
C SER A 6 -23.44 3.80 31.61
N LEU A 7 -23.92 2.56 31.71
CA LEU A 7 -24.80 2.01 30.69
C LEU A 7 -26.08 2.83 30.78
N ALA A 8 -26.17 3.88 29.96
CA ALA A 8 -27.42 4.61 29.83
C ALA A 8 -28.50 3.64 29.36
N THR A 9 -29.46 3.37 30.23
CA THR A 9 -30.63 2.55 29.95
C THR A 9 -31.38 3.12 28.75
N GLY A 10 -31.42 2.36 27.64
CA GLY A 10 -32.20 2.69 26.44
C GLY A 10 -31.45 3.33 25.26
N MET A 11 -30.11 3.30 25.23
CA MET A 11 -29.35 3.64 24.01
C MET A 11 -29.10 2.40 23.13
N PRO A 12 -29.11 2.54 21.79
CA PRO A 12 -28.79 1.43 20.88
C PRO A 12 -27.35 0.93 21.11
N SER A 13 -27.20 -0.40 21.15
CA SER A 13 -25.90 -1.07 21.26
C SER A 13 -25.27 -1.23 19.87
N CYS A 14 -23.97 -1.00 19.75
CA CYS A 14 -23.21 -1.20 18.51
C CYS A 14 -22.15 -2.28 18.71
N THR A 15 -21.92 -3.10 17.69
CA THR A 15 -20.81 -4.07 17.68
C THR A 15 -19.47 -3.32 17.78
N LYS A 16 -18.71 -3.59 18.84
CA LYS A 16 -17.40 -2.94 19.07
C LYS A 16 -16.23 -3.79 18.60
N THR A 17 -16.34 -5.11 18.76
CA THR A 17 -15.27 -6.05 18.44
C THR A 17 -15.86 -7.41 18.14
N VAL A 18 -15.42 -8.02 17.04
CA VAL A 18 -15.66 -9.43 16.73
C VAL A 18 -14.44 -10.21 17.21
N THR A 19 -14.63 -11.13 18.16
CA THR A 19 -13.54 -11.99 18.66
C THR A 19 -13.74 -13.41 18.17
N ILE A 20 -12.84 -13.89 17.33
CA ILE A 20 -12.82 -15.25 16.79
C ILE A 20 -11.78 -16.05 17.57
N ARG A 21 -12.19 -17.20 18.12
CA ARG A 21 -11.31 -18.15 18.79
C ARG A 21 -11.37 -19.47 18.02
N ILE A 22 -10.22 -19.91 17.50
CA ILE A 22 -10.13 -21.18 16.78
C ILE A 22 -8.76 -21.81 17.03
N ASN A 23 -8.77 -23.08 17.45
CA ASN A 23 -7.58 -23.76 17.96
C ASN A 23 -6.91 -22.88 19.04
N ASP A 24 -5.62 -22.61 18.92
CA ASP A 24 -4.86 -21.74 19.83
C ASP A 24 -4.80 -20.26 19.37
N GLN A 25 -5.58 -19.88 18.36
CA GLN A 25 -5.55 -18.54 17.78
C GLN A 25 -6.69 -17.67 18.30
N ILE A 26 -6.38 -16.41 18.63
CA ILE A 26 -7.35 -15.39 19.03
C ILE A 26 -7.23 -14.19 18.09
N ILE A 27 -8.26 -14.00 17.26
CA ILE A 27 -8.36 -12.90 16.30
C ILE A 27 -9.42 -11.92 16.82
N LYS A 28 -9.07 -10.64 16.91
CA LYS A 28 -9.99 -9.56 17.26
C LYS A 28 -10.07 -8.57 16.11
N LEU A 29 -11.25 -8.46 15.51
CA LEU A 29 -11.59 -7.45 14.52
C LEU A 29 -12.32 -6.33 15.23
N LYS A 30 -11.70 -5.16 15.36
CA LYS A 30 -12.27 -4.00 16.04
C LYS A 30 -12.84 -3.02 15.01
N GLN A 31 -13.48 -1.96 15.50
CA GLN A 31 -13.94 -0.87 14.65
C GLN A 31 -12.77 -0.22 13.87
N ASN A 32 -13.09 0.43 12.75
CA ASN A 32 -12.12 1.03 11.81
C ASN A 32 -11.13 0.02 11.20
N HIS A 33 -11.52 -1.27 11.12
CA HIS A 33 -10.69 -2.35 10.59
C HIS A 33 -9.36 -2.57 11.32
N GLU A 34 -9.27 -2.19 12.61
CA GLU A 34 -8.13 -2.55 13.44
C GLU A 34 -8.15 -4.07 13.73
N ILE A 35 -7.05 -4.75 13.41
CA ILE A 35 -6.92 -6.21 13.55
C ILE A 35 -5.86 -6.50 14.62
N VAL A 36 -6.22 -7.32 15.61
CA VAL A 36 -5.28 -7.84 16.62
C VAL A 36 -5.30 -9.36 16.58
N VAL A 37 -4.14 -9.98 16.39
CA VAL A 37 -3.97 -11.45 16.38
C VAL A 37 -3.03 -11.82 17.51
N ASN A 38 -3.49 -12.66 18.45
CA ASN A 38 -2.71 -13.12 19.61
C ASN A 38 -2.04 -12.02 20.46
N GLY A 39 -2.60 -10.80 20.41
CA GLY A 39 -2.06 -9.65 21.15
C GLY A 39 -1.18 -8.72 20.31
N GLU A 40 -0.86 -9.08 19.06
CA GLU A 40 -0.10 -8.25 18.13
C GLU A 40 -1.03 -7.52 17.16
N ASP A 41 -0.74 -6.24 16.90
CA ASP A 41 -1.45 -5.44 15.91
C ASP A 41 -0.99 -5.82 14.49
N ILE A 42 -1.95 -6.11 13.61
CA ILE A 42 -1.69 -6.47 12.21
C ILE A 42 -1.93 -5.25 11.33
N SER A 43 -0.87 -4.79 10.65
CA SER A 43 -0.89 -3.56 9.84
C SER A 43 -1.19 -3.78 8.36
N ARG A 44 -1.03 -5.01 7.84
CA ARG A 44 -1.24 -5.34 6.42
C ARG A 44 -2.01 -6.65 6.28
N VAL A 45 -2.90 -6.67 5.30
CA VAL A 45 -3.63 -7.86 4.85
C VAL A 45 -3.43 -8.05 3.34
N PRO A 46 -3.57 -9.27 2.78
CA PRO A 46 -3.91 -10.52 3.45
C PRO A 46 -2.87 -10.99 4.47
N TYR A 47 -3.36 -11.57 5.56
CA TYR A 47 -2.55 -12.12 6.66
C TYR A 47 -3.01 -13.54 6.94
N SER A 48 -2.06 -14.47 7.09
CA SER A 48 -2.36 -15.88 7.34
C SER A 48 -1.63 -16.39 8.58
N ILE A 49 -2.35 -17.12 9.43
CA ILE A 49 -1.80 -17.74 10.64
C ILE A 49 -2.59 -19.01 11.01
N GLY A 50 -1.91 -20.12 11.24
CA GLY A 50 -2.56 -21.37 11.70
C GLY A 50 -3.74 -21.84 10.82
N GLY A 51 -3.66 -21.62 9.50
CA GLY A 51 -4.73 -21.93 8.54
C GLY A 51 -5.88 -20.91 8.49
N VAL A 52 -5.87 -19.88 9.34
CA VAL A 52 -6.77 -18.72 9.24
C VAL A 52 -6.21 -17.75 8.21
N ASN A 53 -7.05 -17.24 7.32
CA ASN A 53 -6.72 -16.22 6.33
C ASN A 53 -7.60 -14.99 6.54
N ILE A 54 -7.00 -13.82 6.72
CA ILE A 54 -7.69 -12.54 6.89
C ILE A 54 -7.35 -11.67 5.68
N ARG A 55 -8.34 -11.19 4.94
CA ARG A 55 -8.14 -10.32 3.78
C ARG A 55 -9.19 -9.23 3.67
N SER A 56 -8.88 -8.15 2.96
CA SER A 56 -9.87 -7.13 2.59
C SER A 56 -10.55 -7.54 1.30
N ILE A 57 -11.87 -7.69 1.31
CA ILE A 57 -12.64 -8.04 0.09
C ILE A 57 -13.29 -6.83 -0.58
N SER A 58 -13.38 -5.71 0.14
CA SER A 58 -13.71 -4.40 -0.40
C SER A 58 -13.14 -3.31 0.51
N SER A 59 -13.40 -2.02 0.21
CA SER A 59 -13.05 -0.93 1.11
C SER A 59 -13.91 -0.89 2.38
N VAL A 60 -14.94 -1.75 2.44
CA VAL A 60 -15.93 -1.81 3.52
C VAL A 60 -15.77 -3.09 4.33
N PHE A 61 -15.40 -4.23 3.74
CA PHE A 61 -15.42 -5.51 4.43
C PHE A 61 -14.05 -6.18 4.53
N LEU A 62 -13.73 -6.63 5.74
CA LEU A 62 -12.75 -7.67 6.01
C LEU A 62 -13.43 -9.05 5.98
N LEU A 63 -12.74 -10.04 5.42
CA LEU A 63 -13.10 -11.44 5.41
C LEU A 63 -12.06 -12.24 6.20
N THR A 64 -12.51 -12.98 7.21
CA THR A 64 -11.69 -13.96 7.94
C THR A 64 -12.19 -15.35 7.60
N LYS A 65 -11.41 -16.10 6.82
CA LYS A 65 -11.68 -17.49 6.48
C LYS A 65 -10.95 -18.42 7.45
N LEU A 66 -11.70 -19.33 8.05
CA LEU A 66 -11.22 -20.29 9.03
C LEU A 66 -10.82 -21.62 8.35
N PRO A 67 -9.90 -22.41 8.95
CA PRO A 67 -9.47 -23.70 8.40
C PRO A 67 -10.60 -24.74 8.27
N ASN A 68 -11.70 -24.57 9.01
CA ASN A 68 -12.90 -25.40 8.92
C ASN A 68 -13.95 -24.86 7.92
N GLY A 69 -13.58 -23.90 7.07
CA GLY A 69 -14.43 -23.36 6.01
C GLY A 69 -15.44 -22.29 6.45
N ILE A 70 -15.51 -21.95 7.74
CA ILE A 70 -16.34 -20.82 8.21
C ILE A 70 -15.73 -19.50 7.73
N GLU A 71 -16.58 -18.59 7.27
CA GLU A 71 -16.20 -17.27 6.78
C GLU A 71 -16.88 -16.19 7.63
N VAL A 72 -16.08 -15.30 8.24
CA VAL A 72 -16.58 -14.18 9.06
C VAL A 72 -16.29 -12.86 8.36
N TRP A 73 -17.34 -12.09 8.09
CA TRP A 73 -17.28 -10.80 7.42
C TRP A 73 -17.50 -9.70 8.44
N TRP A 74 -16.67 -8.66 8.41
CA TRP A 74 -16.74 -7.54 9.33
C TRP A 74 -16.60 -6.22 8.57
N ASP A 75 -17.56 -5.31 8.78
CA ASP A 75 -17.58 -4.03 8.05
C ASP A 75 -16.80 -2.89 8.71
N GLY A 76 -16.13 -3.18 9.83
CA GLY A 76 -15.41 -2.15 10.59
C GLY A 76 -16.29 -1.22 11.43
N VAL A 77 -17.61 -1.38 11.43
CA VAL A 77 -18.54 -0.43 12.06
C VAL A 77 -19.53 -1.14 12.98
N THR A 78 -20.47 -1.91 12.43
CA THR A 78 -21.54 -2.58 13.20
C THR A 78 -21.93 -3.96 12.66
N ARG A 79 -21.68 -4.26 11.38
CA ARG A 79 -22.24 -5.43 10.68
C ARG A 79 -21.27 -6.58 10.66
N VAL A 80 -21.77 -7.75 11.09
CA VAL A 80 -21.05 -9.02 11.08
C VAL A 80 -21.89 -10.02 10.29
N TYR A 81 -21.26 -10.73 9.35
CA TYR A 81 -21.89 -11.91 8.72
C TYR A 81 -21.03 -13.14 9.01
N ILE A 82 -21.69 -14.27 9.24
CA ILE A 82 -21.03 -15.55 9.49
C ILE A 82 -21.61 -16.56 8.51
N ASP A 83 -20.80 -16.97 7.54
CA ASP A 83 -21.14 -18.02 6.58
C ASP A 83 -20.58 -19.34 7.10
N VAL A 84 -21.48 -20.28 7.42
CA VAL A 84 -21.15 -21.57 8.00
C VAL A 84 -21.44 -22.69 6.99
N PRO A 85 -20.48 -23.59 6.71
CA PRO A 85 -20.70 -24.72 5.81
C PRO A 85 -21.80 -25.69 6.27
N ALA A 86 -22.44 -26.38 5.33
CA ALA A 86 -23.57 -27.27 5.61
C ALA A 86 -23.24 -28.44 6.56
N GLU A 87 -21.98 -28.81 6.72
CA GLU A 87 -21.51 -29.85 7.66
C GLU A 87 -21.75 -29.50 9.14
N PHE A 88 -22.01 -28.23 9.45
CA PHE A 88 -22.37 -27.76 10.78
C PHE A 88 -23.88 -27.78 11.05
N LYS A 89 -24.70 -28.28 10.11
CA LYS A 89 -26.16 -28.37 10.29
C LYS A 89 -26.51 -29.13 11.57
N GLY A 90 -27.29 -28.51 12.44
CA GLY A 90 -27.67 -29.06 13.75
C GLY A 90 -26.54 -29.13 14.78
N LYS A 91 -25.38 -28.52 14.52
CA LYS A 91 -24.20 -28.52 15.40
C LYS A 91 -23.86 -27.13 15.95
N THR A 92 -24.64 -26.11 15.63
CA THR A 92 -24.44 -24.75 16.15
C THR A 92 -25.27 -24.52 17.41
N LYS A 93 -24.80 -23.65 18.28
CA LYS A 93 -25.53 -23.07 19.41
C LYS A 93 -25.03 -21.65 19.63
N GLY A 94 -25.88 -20.76 20.15
CA GLY A 94 -25.56 -19.36 20.38
C GLY A 94 -26.70 -18.46 19.92
N LEU A 95 -26.45 -17.15 19.88
CA LEU A 95 -27.44 -16.17 19.42
C LEU A 95 -27.88 -16.36 17.95
N CYS A 96 -27.11 -17.10 17.15
CA CYS A 96 -27.45 -17.45 15.77
C CYS A 96 -28.24 -18.77 15.63
N GLY A 97 -28.66 -19.38 16.74
CA GLY A 97 -29.53 -20.55 16.72
C GLY A 97 -28.84 -21.89 16.39
N THR A 98 -29.66 -22.87 16.04
CA THR A 98 -29.26 -24.30 15.99
C THR A 98 -28.90 -24.80 14.59
N PHE A 99 -29.14 -23.99 13.55
CA PHE A 99 -28.88 -24.30 12.15
C PHE A 99 -29.48 -25.65 11.71
N ASN A 100 -30.73 -25.93 12.09
CA ASN A 100 -31.42 -27.19 11.76
C ASN A 100 -32.72 -26.98 10.93
N ASN A 101 -33.01 -25.74 10.51
CA ASN A 101 -34.23 -25.30 9.82
C ASN A 101 -35.50 -25.31 10.70
N ASN A 102 -35.39 -25.32 12.03
CA ASN A 102 -36.51 -25.26 12.96
C ASN A 102 -36.43 -24.00 13.85
N GLN A 103 -37.13 -22.94 13.44
CA GLN A 103 -37.14 -21.67 14.19
C GLN A 103 -37.67 -21.78 15.63
N LYS A 104 -38.41 -22.83 15.97
CA LYS A 104 -38.98 -23.02 17.32
C LYS A 104 -37.93 -23.40 18.37
N ASP A 105 -36.76 -23.87 17.95
CA ASP A 105 -35.68 -24.26 18.86
C ASP A 105 -34.43 -23.35 18.77
N ASP A 106 -34.49 -22.28 17.98
CA ASP A 106 -33.36 -21.34 17.84
C ASP A 106 -33.01 -20.63 19.16
N PHE A 107 -33.94 -20.57 20.12
CA PHE A 107 -33.69 -20.07 21.48
C PHE A 107 -33.18 -21.16 22.45
N LEU A 108 -32.43 -22.14 21.92
CA LEU A 108 -31.71 -23.15 22.70
C LEU A 108 -30.60 -22.50 23.54
N THR A 109 -30.59 -22.82 24.83
CA THR A 109 -29.67 -22.26 25.81
C THR A 109 -28.44 -23.15 26.04
N PRO A 110 -27.40 -22.66 26.75
CA PRO A 110 -26.29 -23.49 27.23
C PRO A 110 -26.74 -24.65 28.14
N GLU A 111 -27.83 -24.50 28.88
CA GLU A 111 -28.40 -25.53 29.75
C GLU A 111 -29.21 -26.61 29.01
N ASN A 112 -29.35 -26.47 27.68
CA ASN A 112 -30.15 -27.34 26.79
C ASN A 112 -31.67 -27.26 27.02
N ASP A 113 -32.17 -26.14 27.54
CA ASP A 113 -33.60 -25.77 27.51
C ASP A 113 -33.89 -24.74 26.41
N VAL A 114 -35.17 -24.52 26.09
CA VAL A 114 -35.59 -23.58 25.04
C VAL A 114 -36.42 -22.46 25.65
N GLU A 115 -35.90 -21.24 25.56
CA GLU A 115 -36.60 -20.04 26.01
C GLU A 115 -37.70 -19.61 25.03
N GLN A 116 -38.74 -18.97 25.54
CA GLN A 116 -39.86 -18.46 24.71
C GLN A 116 -39.72 -16.98 24.34
N ALA A 117 -38.83 -16.26 25.04
CA ALA A 117 -38.63 -14.82 24.87
C ALA A 117 -37.17 -14.47 24.60
N VAL A 118 -36.96 -13.38 23.87
CA VAL A 118 -35.63 -12.95 23.37
C VAL A 118 -34.69 -12.55 24.51
N VAL A 119 -35.18 -11.81 25.50
CA VAL A 119 -34.37 -11.27 26.59
C VAL A 119 -33.79 -12.39 27.49
N PRO A 120 -34.59 -13.33 28.03
CA PRO A 120 -34.03 -14.43 28.83
C PRO A 120 -33.09 -15.34 28.01
N PHE A 121 -33.41 -15.59 26.74
CA PHE A 121 -32.52 -16.30 25.82
C PHE A 121 -31.15 -15.61 25.68
N ALA A 122 -31.14 -14.31 25.37
CA ALA A 122 -29.90 -13.58 25.10
C ALA A 122 -29.05 -13.40 26.36
N ASN A 123 -29.67 -13.19 27.54
CA ASN A 123 -28.96 -13.09 28.81
C ASN A 123 -28.19 -14.38 29.15
N LYS A 124 -28.70 -15.57 28.81
CA LYS A 124 -28.00 -16.85 29.03
C LYS A 124 -26.74 -17.04 28.18
N TRP A 125 -26.57 -16.27 27.10
CA TRP A 125 -25.40 -16.35 26.20
C TRP A 125 -24.29 -15.32 26.48
N LYS A 126 -24.35 -14.61 27.62
CA LYS A 126 -23.26 -13.71 28.05
C LYS A 126 -21.96 -14.49 28.26
N THR A 127 -20.83 -13.88 27.90
CA THR A 127 -19.50 -14.50 28.06
C THR A 127 -18.80 -14.15 29.37
N GLN A 128 -19.39 -13.26 30.18
CA GLN A 128 -18.80 -12.76 31.43
C GLN A 128 -19.90 -12.56 32.48
N GLU A 129 -19.73 -13.20 33.64
CA GLU A 129 -20.69 -13.12 34.77
C GLU A 129 -20.89 -11.69 35.31
N ARG A 130 -19.86 -10.84 35.20
CA ARG A 130 -19.94 -9.43 35.63
C ARG A 130 -20.90 -8.58 34.80
N CYS A 131 -21.35 -9.07 33.64
CA CYS A 131 -22.33 -8.36 32.82
C CYS A 131 -23.73 -8.55 33.43
N ALA A 132 -24.35 -7.45 33.86
CA ALA A 132 -25.70 -7.47 34.42
C ALA A 132 -26.73 -7.95 33.38
N ASP A 133 -27.78 -8.63 33.84
CA ASP A 133 -28.92 -8.98 33.00
C ASP A 133 -29.67 -7.73 32.54
N ILE A 134 -30.12 -7.78 31.29
CA ILE A 134 -31.08 -6.80 30.79
C ILE A 134 -32.46 -7.25 31.27
N PRO A 135 -33.26 -6.35 31.89
CA PRO A 135 -34.59 -6.70 32.37
C PRO A 135 -35.52 -7.01 31.20
N ASP A 136 -36.40 -7.99 31.37
CA ASP A 136 -37.41 -8.41 30.39
C ASP A 136 -38.58 -7.41 30.37
N ILE A 137 -38.32 -6.24 29.79
CA ILE A 137 -39.28 -5.16 29.61
C ILE A 137 -39.33 -4.88 28.11
N ILE A 138 -40.53 -4.90 27.52
CA ILE A 138 -40.73 -4.51 26.12
C ILE A 138 -40.41 -3.02 26.00
N PRO A 139 -39.30 -2.62 25.36
CA PRO A 139 -38.97 -1.22 25.23
C PRO A 139 -39.97 -0.55 24.28
N THR A 140 -40.41 0.67 24.65
CA THR A 140 -41.21 1.50 23.75
C THR A 140 -40.43 1.79 22.47
N HIS A 141 -41.07 1.70 21.31
CA HIS A 141 -40.40 1.95 20.03
C HIS A 141 -39.80 3.37 20.00
N PRO A 142 -38.55 3.56 19.54
CA PRO A 142 -37.89 4.85 19.54
C PRO A 142 -38.66 5.96 18.83
N CYS A 143 -39.39 5.66 17.75
CA CYS A 143 -40.22 6.65 17.08
C CYS A 143 -41.45 7.11 17.88
N ASP A 144 -41.93 6.30 18.84
CA ASP A 144 -43.03 6.70 19.72
C ASP A 144 -42.51 7.59 20.86
N LYS A 145 -41.28 7.33 21.31
CA LYS A 145 -40.58 8.17 22.29
C LYS A 145 -40.10 9.49 21.69
N ASN A 146 -39.55 9.44 20.47
CA ASN A 146 -38.97 10.57 19.75
C ASN A 146 -39.87 11.00 18.59
N ILE A 147 -41.09 11.44 18.90
CA ILE A 147 -42.13 11.73 17.90
C ILE A 147 -41.70 12.74 16.82
N HIS A 148 -40.81 13.67 17.17
CA HIS A 148 -40.25 14.66 16.25
C HIS A 148 -39.32 14.06 15.19
N LYS A 149 -38.67 12.91 15.46
CA LYS A 149 -37.80 12.19 14.51
C LYS A 149 -38.58 11.26 13.58
N LYS A 150 -39.85 10.96 13.91
CA LYS A 150 -40.67 9.97 13.17
C LYS A 150 -40.88 10.34 11.70
N SER A 151 -41.23 11.59 11.42
CA SER A 151 -41.46 12.05 10.03
C SER A 151 -40.20 11.94 9.17
N ASP A 152 -39.04 12.33 9.71
CA ASP A 152 -37.76 12.19 9.03
C ASP A 152 -37.38 10.71 8.84
N ALA A 153 -37.60 9.87 9.86
CA ALA A 153 -37.39 8.43 9.76
C ALA A 153 -38.24 7.81 8.65
N GLU A 154 -39.55 8.10 8.61
CA GLU A 154 -40.44 7.62 7.55
C GLU A 154 -39.98 8.07 6.17
N LYS A 155 -39.60 9.35 6.04
CA LYS A 155 -39.06 9.92 4.80
C LYS A 155 -37.81 9.18 4.33
N TYR A 156 -36.79 9.02 5.18
CA TYR A 156 -35.53 8.39 4.79
C TYR A 156 -35.67 6.87 4.59
N CYS A 157 -36.38 6.19 5.48
CA CYS A 157 -36.55 4.73 5.44
C CYS A 157 -37.47 4.27 4.30
N SER A 158 -38.38 5.13 3.82
CA SER A 158 -39.21 4.83 2.64
C SER A 158 -38.39 4.49 1.40
N LYS A 159 -37.11 4.90 1.34
CA LYS A 159 -36.16 4.53 0.27
C LYS A 159 -36.02 3.00 0.10
N ILE A 160 -36.12 2.21 1.18
CA ILE A 160 -36.07 0.73 1.09
C ILE A 160 -37.21 0.19 0.22
N LYS A 161 -38.38 0.85 0.29
CA LYS A 161 -39.61 0.46 -0.41
C LYS A 161 -39.81 1.20 -1.74
N SER A 162 -38.86 2.06 -2.13
CA SER A 162 -38.97 2.85 -3.35
C SER A 162 -38.43 2.11 -4.57
N ASP A 163 -38.60 2.74 -5.74
CA ASP A 163 -38.09 2.21 -7.02
C ASP A 163 -36.58 2.00 -7.07
N ILE A 164 -35.82 2.60 -6.14
CA ILE A 164 -34.37 2.37 -5.99
C ILE A 164 -34.10 0.87 -5.81
N PHE A 165 -34.96 0.18 -5.05
CA PHE A 165 -34.81 -1.24 -4.75
C PHE A 165 -35.89 -2.14 -5.37
N LYS A 166 -36.64 -1.66 -6.37
CA LYS A 166 -37.78 -2.41 -6.96
C LYS A 166 -37.41 -3.83 -7.39
N ASP A 167 -36.23 -4.02 -7.98
CA ASP A 167 -35.77 -5.31 -8.49
C ASP A 167 -35.45 -6.27 -7.33
N CYS A 168 -35.25 -5.73 -6.12
CA CYS A 168 -35.00 -6.48 -4.90
C CYS A 168 -36.26 -6.95 -4.19
N HIS A 169 -37.36 -6.20 -4.30
CA HIS A 169 -38.58 -6.41 -3.49
C HIS A 169 -39.16 -7.81 -3.67
N TRP A 170 -38.95 -8.44 -4.83
CA TRP A 170 -39.35 -9.82 -5.10
C TRP A 170 -38.44 -10.87 -4.45
N MET A 171 -37.16 -10.53 -4.25
CA MET A 171 -36.14 -11.45 -3.75
C MET A 171 -35.98 -11.39 -2.22
N VAL A 172 -36.20 -10.21 -1.63
CA VAL A 172 -36.03 -9.93 -0.20
C VAL A 172 -37.17 -9.02 0.27
N ASP A 173 -37.95 -9.47 1.27
CA ASP A 173 -39.04 -8.67 1.84
C ASP A 173 -38.51 -7.38 2.49
N PRO A 174 -38.92 -6.19 2.02
CA PRO A 174 -38.44 -4.92 2.54
C PRO A 174 -39.04 -4.55 3.91
N ASN A 175 -40.10 -5.22 4.37
CA ASN A 175 -40.86 -4.76 5.54
C ASN A 175 -40.06 -4.78 6.83
N GLN A 176 -39.32 -5.85 7.10
CA GLN A 176 -38.49 -5.95 8.31
C GLN A 176 -37.40 -4.87 8.31
N PHE A 177 -36.65 -4.75 7.21
CA PHE A 177 -35.61 -3.73 7.05
C PHE A 177 -36.16 -2.29 7.17
N TYR A 178 -37.38 -2.04 6.70
CA TYR A 178 -38.04 -0.76 6.88
C TYR A 178 -38.35 -0.47 8.36
N GLN A 179 -38.86 -1.45 9.12
CA GLN A 179 -39.10 -1.29 10.55
C GLN A 179 -37.81 -1.08 11.33
N ASP A 180 -36.77 -1.87 11.02
CA ASP A 180 -35.44 -1.73 11.64
C ASP A 180 -34.84 -0.35 11.32
N CYS A 181 -35.03 0.15 10.10
CA CYS A 181 -34.61 1.50 9.74
C CYS A 181 -35.33 2.57 10.55
N LEU A 182 -36.65 2.46 10.75
CA LEU A 182 -37.40 3.40 11.59
C LEU A 182 -36.84 3.39 13.02
N TYR A 183 -36.59 2.22 13.58
CA TYR A 183 -36.01 2.05 14.90
C TYR A 183 -34.65 2.75 15.02
N ASP A 184 -33.73 2.48 14.09
CA ASP A 184 -32.36 3.02 14.08
C ASP A 184 -32.33 4.52 13.87
N VAL A 185 -33.11 5.04 12.92
CA VAL A 185 -33.15 6.48 12.60
C VAL A 185 -33.80 7.27 13.73
N CYS A 186 -34.89 6.77 14.34
CA CYS A 186 -35.51 7.44 15.49
C CYS A 186 -34.65 7.36 16.77
N SER A 187 -33.74 6.38 16.86
CA SER A 187 -32.74 6.28 17.94
C SER A 187 -31.44 7.05 17.64
N CYS A 188 -31.31 7.61 16.44
CA CYS A 188 -30.06 8.19 15.98
C CYS A 188 -29.77 9.51 16.69
N GLU A 189 -28.70 9.55 17.48
CA GLU A 189 -28.16 10.79 18.07
C GLU A 189 -26.93 11.32 17.31
N LEU A 190 -26.55 10.64 16.23
CA LEU A 190 -25.43 11.00 15.36
C LEU A 190 -25.93 11.65 14.06
N LYS A 191 -25.01 11.90 13.13
CA LYS A 191 -25.37 12.25 11.75
C LYS A 191 -26.27 11.15 11.17
N ILE A 192 -27.36 11.54 10.51
CA ILE A 192 -28.33 10.62 9.91
C ILE A 192 -27.68 9.50 9.09
N SER A 193 -26.62 9.81 8.34
CA SER A 193 -25.89 8.85 7.51
C SER A 193 -25.26 7.70 8.31
N LYS A 194 -24.95 7.89 9.60
CA LYS A 194 -24.39 6.84 10.46
C LYS A 194 -25.42 5.81 10.91
N CYS A 195 -26.71 6.12 10.83
CA CYS A 195 -27.79 5.22 11.23
C CYS A 195 -28.58 4.73 10.00
N LEU A 196 -28.81 5.60 9.02
CA LEU A 196 -29.54 5.28 7.78
C LEU A 196 -28.72 4.39 6.83
N CYS A 197 -27.45 4.71 6.59
CA CYS A 197 -26.70 4.03 5.53
C CYS A 197 -26.37 2.56 5.85
N PRO A 198 -26.07 2.16 7.11
CA PRO A 198 -25.88 0.75 7.45
C PRO A 198 -27.10 -0.11 7.12
N ILE A 199 -28.32 0.32 7.46
CA ILE A 199 -29.53 -0.47 7.21
C ILE A 199 -29.88 -0.55 5.72
N LEU A 200 -29.71 0.54 4.95
CA LEU A 200 -29.85 0.52 3.48
C LEU A 200 -28.81 -0.42 2.84
N SER A 201 -27.57 -0.36 3.32
CA SER A 201 -26.47 -1.21 2.87
C SER A 201 -26.72 -2.69 3.21
N SER A 202 -27.31 -3.00 4.37
CA SER A 202 -27.72 -4.37 4.72
C SER A 202 -28.77 -4.91 3.74
N TYR A 203 -29.80 -4.12 3.41
CA TYR A 203 -30.81 -4.53 2.43
C TYR A 203 -30.21 -4.73 1.03
N ALA A 204 -29.35 -3.82 0.59
CA ALA A 204 -28.62 -3.93 -0.67
C ALA A 204 -27.68 -5.16 -0.71
N THR A 205 -27.07 -5.51 0.43
CA THR A 205 -26.20 -6.68 0.58
C THR A 205 -27.00 -7.97 0.41
N GLU A 206 -28.15 -8.10 1.10
CA GLU A 206 -29.04 -9.25 0.93
C GLU A 206 -29.51 -9.39 -0.52
N CYS A 207 -29.80 -8.26 -1.17
CA CYS A 207 -30.13 -8.23 -2.59
C CYS A 207 -29.02 -8.81 -3.48
N SER A 208 -27.79 -8.34 -3.24
CA SER A 208 -26.62 -8.72 -4.02
C SER A 208 -26.29 -10.20 -3.81
N ARG A 209 -26.52 -10.75 -2.61
CA ARG A 209 -26.41 -12.19 -2.31
C ARG A 209 -27.45 -13.03 -3.06
N LYS A 210 -28.60 -12.46 -3.42
CA LYS A 210 -29.60 -13.07 -4.32
C LYS A 210 -29.32 -12.82 -5.80
N GLY A 211 -28.19 -12.20 -6.14
CA GLY A 211 -27.76 -11.92 -7.50
C GLY A 211 -28.26 -10.60 -8.09
N VAL A 212 -29.04 -9.81 -7.34
CA VAL A 212 -29.58 -8.52 -7.79
C VAL A 212 -28.67 -7.40 -7.30
N LYS A 213 -27.88 -6.84 -8.23
CA LYS A 213 -26.88 -5.79 -7.94
C LYS A 213 -27.50 -4.41 -8.15
N ILE A 214 -27.58 -3.61 -7.08
CA ILE A 214 -28.24 -2.29 -7.11
C ILE A 214 -27.25 -1.23 -6.65
N ASP A 215 -26.92 -0.30 -7.54
CA ASP A 215 -26.09 0.86 -7.22
C ASP A 215 -26.95 1.96 -6.59
N TRP A 216 -27.33 1.75 -5.33
CA TRP A 216 -28.26 2.63 -4.60
C TRP A 216 -27.60 3.90 -4.07
N ARG A 217 -26.27 3.90 -3.91
CA ARG A 217 -25.54 5.02 -3.28
C ARG A 217 -25.53 6.29 -4.12
N LYS A 218 -25.64 6.16 -5.44
CA LYS A 218 -25.78 7.30 -6.35
C LYS A 218 -27.11 8.05 -6.15
N ASP A 219 -28.17 7.33 -5.75
CA ASP A 219 -29.53 7.86 -5.61
C ASP A 219 -29.85 8.32 -4.17
N VAL A 220 -29.00 7.96 -3.21
CA VAL A 220 -29.14 8.31 -1.78
C VAL A 220 -28.00 9.24 -1.36
N ARG A 221 -28.22 10.55 -1.54
CA ARG A 221 -27.23 11.61 -1.25
C ARG A 221 -26.58 11.50 0.14
N GLU A 222 -27.34 11.15 1.17
CA GLU A 222 -26.84 11.01 2.55
C GLU A 222 -25.80 9.89 2.70
N CYS A 223 -25.79 8.94 1.76
CA CYS A 223 -24.99 7.71 1.77
C CYS A 223 -23.98 7.64 0.62
N GLY A 224 -23.78 8.74 -0.10
CA GLY A 224 -22.78 8.85 -1.14
C GLY A 224 -21.38 8.50 -0.63
N VAL A 225 -20.60 7.82 -1.48
CA VAL A 225 -19.25 7.36 -1.17
C VAL A 225 -18.26 8.08 -2.07
N HIS A 226 -17.18 8.56 -1.48
CA HIS A 226 -16.05 9.12 -2.20
C HIS A 226 -14.92 8.08 -2.25
N CYS A 227 -14.44 7.79 -3.46
CA CYS A 227 -13.37 6.82 -3.70
C CYS A 227 -12.09 7.54 -4.12
N PRO A 228 -11.01 7.49 -3.31
CA PRO A 228 -9.73 8.13 -3.62
C PRO A 228 -8.83 7.24 -4.50
N GLY A 229 -7.76 7.81 -5.04
CA GLY A 229 -6.68 7.05 -5.71
C GLY A 229 -7.12 6.35 -7.00
N GLY A 230 -7.97 7.01 -7.80
CA GLY A 230 -8.50 6.46 -9.06
C GLY A 230 -9.58 5.38 -8.90
N GLN A 231 -9.92 5.00 -7.67
CA GLN A 231 -10.96 4.00 -7.42
C GLN A 231 -12.36 4.51 -7.80
N GLN A 232 -13.26 3.56 -8.07
CA GLN A 232 -14.69 3.81 -8.28
C GLN A 232 -15.54 2.95 -7.35
N TYR A 233 -16.72 3.45 -6.99
CA TYR A 233 -17.68 2.67 -6.22
C TYR A 233 -18.23 1.54 -7.09
N GLN A 234 -18.24 0.33 -6.55
CA GLN A 234 -18.77 -0.86 -7.20
C GLN A 234 -19.60 -1.65 -6.19
N VAL A 235 -20.76 -2.16 -6.62
CA VAL A 235 -21.66 -2.97 -5.77
C VAL A 235 -21.06 -4.36 -5.52
N CYS A 236 -20.44 -4.95 -6.54
CA CYS A 236 -19.66 -6.17 -6.44
C CYS A 236 -18.33 -5.94 -7.17
N GLY A 237 -17.33 -5.41 -6.46
CA GLY A 237 -15.98 -5.30 -7.02
C GLY A 237 -15.27 -6.65 -7.05
N ASN A 238 -14.22 -6.76 -7.87
CA ASN A 238 -13.38 -7.95 -7.88
C ASN A 238 -12.46 -7.94 -6.64
N SER A 239 -12.85 -8.70 -5.61
CA SER A 239 -12.08 -8.79 -4.36
C SER A 239 -10.70 -9.45 -4.50
N CYS A 240 -10.41 -10.11 -5.62
CA CYS A 240 -9.13 -10.80 -5.87
C CYS A 240 -8.08 -9.89 -6.52
N THR A 241 -8.51 -8.80 -7.14
CA THR A 241 -7.62 -7.83 -7.79
C THR A 241 -7.65 -6.49 -7.07
N ARG A 242 -7.93 -6.51 -5.76
CA ARG A 242 -8.10 -5.29 -4.97
C ARG A 242 -6.79 -4.52 -4.84
N THR A 243 -5.70 -5.22 -4.50
CA THR A 243 -4.34 -4.69 -4.49
C THR A 243 -3.42 -5.56 -5.34
N CYS A 244 -2.29 -5.01 -5.78
CA CYS A 244 -1.23 -5.82 -6.39
C CYS A 244 -0.79 -6.97 -5.46
N PHE A 245 -0.80 -6.73 -4.14
CA PHE A 245 -0.42 -7.73 -3.15
C PHE A 245 -1.42 -8.89 -3.09
N ASP A 246 -2.74 -8.64 -3.16
CA ASP A 246 -3.78 -9.68 -3.19
C ASP A 246 -3.58 -10.66 -4.36
N ILE A 247 -3.28 -10.15 -5.55
CA ILE A 247 -3.03 -10.95 -6.75
C ILE A 247 -1.77 -11.81 -6.56
N SER A 248 -0.73 -11.24 -5.97
CA SER A 248 0.58 -11.90 -5.84
C SER A 248 0.61 -13.06 -4.85
N VAL A 249 -0.27 -13.04 -3.84
CA VAL A 249 -0.27 -14.02 -2.73
C VAL A 249 -1.35 -15.08 -2.84
N ASP A 250 -2.44 -14.82 -3.56
CA ASP A 250 -3.52 -15.78 -3.78
C ASP A 250 -3.98 -15.78 -5.25
N PRO A 251 -3.18 -16.36 -6.18
CA PRO A 251 -3.52 -16.42 -7.60
C PRO A 251 -4.81 -17.20 -7.89
N ASP A 252 -5.17 -18.15 -7.03
CA ASP A 252 -6.37 -19.00 -7.14
C ASP A 252 -7.59 -18.40 -6.41
N CYS A 253 -7.51 -17.12 -6.03
CA CYS A 253 -8.56 -16.43 -5.31
C CYS A 253 -9.91 -16.51 -6.02
N LYS A 254 -10.97 -16.73 -5.22
CA LYS A 254 -12.36 -16.64 -5.67
C LYS A 254 -12.95 -15.27 -5.33
N PRO A 255 -13.52 -14.56 -6.33
CA PRO A 255 -14.07 -13.23 -6.10
C PRO A 255 -15.32 -13.33 -5.22
N GLN A 256 -15.41 -12.41 -4.28
CA GLN A 256 -16.53 -12.26 -3.36
C GLN A 256 -17.26 -10.96 -3.68
N CYS A 257 -18.59 -11.01 -3.83
CA CYS A 257 -19.35 -9.78 -4.02
C CYS A 257 -19.43 -9.01 -2.70
N ALA A 258 -18.72 -7.89 -2.65
CA ALA A 258 -18.85 -6.90 -1.59
C ALA A 258 -18.83 -5.49 -2.18
N GLU A 259 -19.69 -4.62 -1.66
CA GLU A 259 -19.71 -3.23 -2.09
C GLU A 259 -18.51 -2.45 -1.54
N GLY A 260 -18.06 -1.44 -2.28
CA GLY A 260 -17.02 -0.53 -1.83
C GLY A 260 -16.29 0.14 -2.99
N CYS A 261 -15.25 0.91 -2.63
CA CYS A 261 -14.30 1.47 -3.58
C CYS A 261 -13.33 0.39 -4.04
N ASN A 262 -13.22 0.24 -5.36
CA ASN A 262 -12.34 -0.71 -6.02
C ASN A 262 -11.76 -0.06 -7.29
N CYS A 263 -10.59 -0.53 -7.73
CA CYS A 263 -10.04 -0.08 -9.00
C CYS A 263 -10.94 -0.50 -10.18
N PRO A 264 -10.87 0.23 -11.31
CA PRO A 264 -11.48 -0.19 -12.57
C PRO A 264 -11.01 -1.59 -13.00
N GLU A 265 -11.76 -2.20 -13.91
CA GLU A 265 -11.39 -3.52 -14.46
C GLU A 265 -10.03 -3.42 -15.19
N GLY A 266 -9.13 -4.37 -14.91
CA GLY A 266 -7.76 -4.38 -15.44
C GLY A 266 -6.72 -3.61 -14.60
N GLU A 267 -7.15 -2.96 -13.51
CA GLU A 267 -6.29 -2.23 -12.58
C GLU A 267 -6.35 -2.80 -11.17
N ALA A 268 -5.30 -2.57 -10.39
CA ALA A 268 -5.20 -2.94 -8.97
C ALA A 268 -4.50 -1.82 -8.20
N MET A 269 -4.78 -1.72 -6.90
CA MET A 269 -4.21 -0.67 -6.06
C MET A 269 -2.77 -1.00 -5.68
N ASP A 270 -1.87 -0.03 -5.83
CA ASP A 270 -0.48 -0.11 -5.40
C ASP A 270 -0.32 0.20 -3.89
N ASP A 271 0.91 0.11 -3.38
CA ASP A 271 1.19 0.38 -1.95
C ASP A 271 1.02 1.86 -1.56
N LYS A 272 0.89 2.77 -2.54
CA LYS A 272 0.61 4.20 -2.32
C LYS A 272 -0.89 4.50 -2.30
N GLY A 273 -1.72 3.51 -2.61
CA GLY A 273 -3.18 3.66 -2.65
C GLY A 273 -3.72 4.14 -4.00
N GLU A 274 -2.94 4.06 -5.07
CA GLU A 274 -3.33 4.48 -6.42
C GLU A 274 -3.64 3.26 -7.30
N CYS A 275 -4.68 3.36 -8.13
CA CYS A 275 -4.99 2.35 -9.12
C CYS A 275 -3.99 2.40 -10.27
N ILE A 276 -3.32 1.27 -10.52
CA ILE A 276 -2.38 1.09 -11.62
C ILE A 276 -2.78 -0.13 -12.45
N PRO A 277 -2.44 -0.18 -13.76
CA PRO A 277 -2.63 -1.37 -14.57
C PRO A 277 -1.98 -2.60 -13.91
N ILE A 278 -2.68 -3.73 -13.89
CA ILE A 278 -2.18 -4.97 -13.25
C ILE A 278 -0.80 -5.40 -13.79
N GLY A 279 -0.51 -5.11 -15.07
CA GLY A 279 0.81 -5.36 -15.66
C GLY A 279 1.97 -4.56 -15.04
N GLN A 280 1.69 -3.53 -14.24
CA GLN A 280 2.68 -2.76 -13.48
C GLN A 280 2.85 -3.27 -12.04
N CYS A 281 2.05 -4.25 -11.60
CA CYS A 281 2.16 -4.84 -10.28
C CYS A 281 3.41 -5.72 -10.15
N LYS A 282 4.08 -5.59 -8.99
CA LYS A 282 5.20 -6.44 -8.59
C LYS A 282 4.73 -7.82 -8.16
N CYS A 283 5.58 -8.83 -8.37
CA CYS A 283 5.36 -10.18 -7.86
C CYS A 283 6.02 -10.33 -6.49
N GLN A 284 5.51 -11.28 -5.69
CA GLN A 284 6.07 -11.65 -4.39
C GLN A 284 6.67 -13.05 -4.45
N HIS A 285 7.81 -13.25 -3.79
CA HIS A 285 8.39 -14.57 -3.54
C HIS A 285 9.28 -14.50 -2.30
N ASP A 286 9.05 -15.38 -1.32
CA ASP A 286 9.77 -15.44 -0.05
C ASP A 286 9.92 -14.08 0.67
N GLY A 287 8.85 -13.26 0.59
CA GLY A 287 8.79 -11.92 1.20
C GLY A 287 9.57 -10.85 0.45
N ILE A 288 10.07 -11.13 -0.75
CA ILE A 288 10.78 -10.18 -1.62
C ILE A 288 9.86 -9.75 -2.78
N GLU A 289 9.89 -8.46 -3.11
CA GLU A 289 9.17 -7.87 -4.24
C GLU A 289 10.02 -7.82 -5.51
N PHE A 290 9.45 -8.30 -6.61
CA PHE A 290 10.09 -8.35 -7.92
C PHE A 290 9.32 -7.49 -8.92
N PRO A 291 10.00 -6.59 -9.65
CA PRO A 291 9.34 -5.69 -10.59
C PRO A 291 8.75 -6.45 -11.79
N PRO A 292 7.74 -5.88 -12.47
CA PRO A 292 7.20 -6.43 -13.70
C PRO A 292 8.31 -6.71 -14.73
N GLY A 293 8.23 -7.86 -15.39
CA GLY A 293 9.21 -8.30 -16.39
C GLY A 293 10.50 -8.88 -15.81
N TYR A 294 10.71 -8.87 -14.49
CA TYR A 294 11.84 -9.55 -13.85
C TYR A 294 11.82 -11.05 -14.16
N LYS A 295 13.02 -11.63 -14.32
CA LYS A 295 13.21 -13.04 -14.67
C LYS A 295 14.23 -13.70 -13.74
N GLU A 296 13.93 -14.92 -13.31
CA GLU A 296 14.90 -15.81 -12.65
C GLU A 296 14.58 -17.27 -12.89
N VAL A 297 15.61 -18.13 -12.83
CA VAL A 297 15.47 -19.56 -12.97
C VAL A 297 15.24 -20.24 -11.63
N ARG A 298 14.10 -20.92 -11.46
CA ARG A 298 13.69 -21.58 -10.22
C ARG A 298 13.78 -23.11 -10.33
N PRO A 299 13.92 -23.82 -9.19
CA PRO A 299 13.85 -25.28 -9.19
C PRO A 299 12.39 -25.71 -9.38
N ALA A 300 12.16 -26.72 -10.22
CA ALA A 300 10.87 -27.37 -10.40
C ALA A 300 11.05 -28.91 -10.37
N PRO A 301 9.97 -29.69 -10.15
CA PRO A 301 10.05 -31.16 -10.11
C PRO A 301 10.65 -31.79 -11.39
N ASP A 302 10.33 -31.22 -12.56
CA ASP A 302 10.72 -31.74 -13.87
C ASP A 302 11.96 -31.05 -14.46
N GLY A 303 12.67 -30.23 -13.68
CA GLY A 303 13.87 -29.52 -14.13
C GLY A 303 13.97 -28.11 -13.59
N GLN A 304 14.67 -27.24 -14.31
CA GLN A 304 14.74 -25.81 -14.00
C GLN A 304 13.78 -25.04 -14.88
N GLU A 305 13.08 -24.06 -14.31
CA GLU A 305 12.10 -23.23 -15.03
C GLU A 305 12.51 -21.77 -14.99
N LEU A 306 12.38 -21.08 -16.12
CA LEU A 306 12.48 -19.63 -16.21
C LEU A 306 11.14 -19.03 -15.79
N CYS A 307 11.14 -18.34 -14.66
CA CYS A 307 9.97 -17.66 -14.13
C CYS A 307 10.06 -16.16 -14.42
N THR A 308 9.03 -15.63 -15.07
CA THR A 308 8.89 -14.20 -15.37
C THR A 308 7.79 -13.59 -14.51
N CYS A 309 8.05 -12.45 -13.88
CA CYS A 309 7.04 -11.70 -13.15
C CYS A 309 6.10 -10.97 -14.12
N MET A 310 4.84 -11.39 -14.20
CA MET A 310 3.83 -10.81 -15.08
C MET A 310 2.49 -10.70 -14.36
N ASN A 311 1.87 -9.52 -14.38
CA ASN A 311 0.55 -9.29 -13.78
C ASN A 311 0.50 -9.68 -12.30
N ALA A 312 1.56 -9.35 -11.53
CA ALA A 312 1.78 -9.76 -10.13
C ALA A 312 1.97 -11.28 -9.89
N ILE A 313 1.94 -12.12 -10.92
CA ILE A 313 2.04 -13.58 -10.81
C ILE A 313 3.32 -14.07 -11.51
N TRP A 314 3.89 -15.16 -11.01
CA TRP A 314 5.02 -15.83 -11.67
C TRP A 314 4.52 -16.73 -12.79
N GLN A 315 4.93 -16.42 -14.02
CA GLN A 315 4.72 -17.28 -15.19
C GLN A 315 6.01 -18.06 -15.45
N CYS A 316 5.98 -19.37 -15.23
CA CYS A 316 7.16 -20.24 -15.34
C CYS A 316 7.05 -21.16 -16.56
N THR A 317 8.18 -21.35 -17.24
CA THR A 317 8.32 -22.25 -18.40
C THR A 317 9.66 -23.00 -18.31
N PRO A 318 9.82 -24.19 -18.92
CA PRO A 318 11.09 -24.92 -18.88
C PRO A 318 12.26 -24.07 -19.39
N ALA A 319 13.34 -23.98 -18.61
CA ALA A 319 14.50 -23.14 -18.91
C ALA A 319 15.46 -23.80 -19.90
N THR A 320 16.01 -23.01 -20.81
CA THR A 320 17.13 -23.43 -21.67
C THR A 320 18.48 -23.34 -20.94
N PRO A 321 19.53 -24.05 -21.41
CA PRO A 321 20.87 -23.97 -20.82
C PRO A 321 21.44 -22.55 -20.75
N GLN A 322 21.10 -21.68 -21.70
CA GLN A 322 21.55 -20.29 -21.73
C GLN A 322 20.85 -19.47 -20.63
N GLU A 323 19.53 -19.58 -20.51
CA GLU A 323 18.74 -18.84 -19.52
C GLU A 323 19.13 -19.18 -18.08
N ILE A 324 19.53 -20.43 -17.82
CA ILE A 324 20.06 -20.88 -16.52
C ILE A 324 21.27 -20.05 -16.09
N THR A 325 22.10 -19.64 -17.04
CA THR A 325 23.28 -18.81 -16.75
C THR A 325 22.97 -17.31 -16.70
N GLU A 326 22.01 -16.85 -17.48
CA GLU A 326 21.68 -15.43 -17.62
C GLU A 326 20.77 -14.90 -16.51
N PHE A 327 19.87 -15.75 -15.99
CA PHE A 327 18.88 -15.38 -14.98
C PHE A 327 19.03 -16.21 -13.70
N PRO A 328 20.15 -16.05 -12.96
CA PRO A 328 20.37 -16.78 -11.71
C PRO A 328 19.33 -16.42 -10.64
N ARG A 329 19.18 -17.30 -9.65
CA ARG A 329 18.24 -17.08 -8.54
C ARG A 329 18.64 -15.86 -7.72
N SER A 330 17.65 -15.04 -7.37
CA SER A 330 17.81 -13.92 -6.44
C SER A 330 18.43 -14.33 -5.10
N GLU A 331 18.06 -15.48 -4.56
CA GLU A 331 18.59 -15.98 -3.29
C GLU A 331 20.11 -16.22 -3.33
N ASP A 332 20.62 -16.77 -4.44
CA ASP A 332 22.06 -17.01 -4.65
C ASP A 332 22.86 -15.70 -4.75
N ILE A 333 22.21 -14.61 -5.19
CA ILE A 333 22.81 -13.28 -5.30
C ILE A 333 22.75 -12.57 -3.95
N LYS A 334 21.61 -12.67 -3.25
CA LYS A 334 21.38 -12.05 -1.94
C LYS A 334 22.45 -12.45 -0.93
N THR A 335 22.90 -13.71 -0.95
CA THR A 335 23.97 -14.21 -0.07
C THR A 335 25.37 -13.66 -0.39
N LYS A 336 25.59 -13.13 -1.60
CA LYS A 336 26.87 -12.56 -2.05
C LYS A 336 27.01 -11.07 -1.73
N CYS A 337 25.93 -10.38 -1.39
CA CYS A 337 25.98 -8.95 -1.07
C CYS A 337 26.63 -8.71 0.29
N ASP A 338 27.81 -8.07 0.27
CA ASP A 338 28.63 -7.83 1.46
C ASP A 338 28.11 -6.63 2.28
N ALA A 339 27.22 -6.93 3.24
CA ALA A 339 26.64 -5.93 4.14
C ALA A 339 27.68 -5.15 4.95
N SER A 340 28.88 -5.70 5.20
CA SER A 340 29.97 -5.03 5.92
C SER A 340 30.60 -3.88 5.14
N LYS A 341 30.40 -3.87 3.82
CA LYS A 341 30.83 -2.81 2.90
C LYS A 341 29.69 -1.86 2.52
N ASN A 342 28.58 -1.90 3.25
CA ASN A 342 27.36 -1.12 3.01
C ASN A 342 26.66 -1.43 1.68
N PHE A 343 26.80 -2.67 1.18
CA PHE A 343 25.94 -3.18 0.12
C PHE A 343 24.63 -3.74 0.69
N GLU A 344 23.61 -3.75 -0.15
CA GLU A 344 22.34 -4.43 0.07
C GLU A 344 21.88 -5.11 -1.23
N PHE A 345 21.02 -6.11 -1.08
CA PHE A 345 20.42 -6.82 -2.20
C PHE A 345 19.30 -5.99 -2.82
N THR A 346 19.22 -5.98 -4.15
CA THR A 346 18.10 -5.40 -4.92
C THR A 346 17.63 -6.36 -6.01
N THR A 347 16.33 -6.36 -6.30
CA THR A 347 15.74 -7.12 -7.42
C THR A 347 15.85 -6.39 -8.75
N CYS A 348 16.26 -5.11 -8.73
CA CYS A 348 16.54 -4.32 -9.92
C CYS A 348 17.77 -3.47 -9.65
N GLU A 349 18.94 -3.98 -10.03
CA GLU A 349 20.18 -3.21 -9.98
C GLU A 349 20.17 -2.13 -11.08
N ASN A 350 20.67 -0.94 -10.74
CA ASN A 350 20.84 0.12 -11.72
C ASN A 350 21.88 -0.31 -12.77
N VAL A 351 21.59 -0.07 -14.06
CA VAL A 351 22.53 -0.36 -15.16
C VAL A 351 23.89 0.31 -14.91
N GLU A 352 23.85 1.56 -14.43
CA GLU A 352 25.02 2.25 -13.94
C GLU A 352 24.85 2.53 -12.44
N PRO A 353 25.74 2.02 -11.57
CA PRO A 353 25.63 2.28 -10.15
C PRO A 353 25.91 3.77 -9.85
N VAL A 354 25.26 4.30 -8.81
CA VAL A 354 25.59 5.62 -8.30
C VAL A 354 26.96 5.55 -7.62
N THR A 355 27.93 6.25 -8.19
CA THR A 355 29.33 6.30 -7.79
C THR A 355 29.72 7.67 -7.29
N CYS A 356 30.90 7.76 -6.66
CA CYS A 356 31.52 9.05 -6.31
C CYS A 356 31.67 10.03 -7.50
N LYS A 357 31.70 9.53 -8.75
CA LYS A 357 31.90 10.35 -9.95
C LYS A 357 30.60 10.87 -10.55
N ASN A 358 29.54 10.05 -10.54
CA ASN A 358 28.29 10.35 -11.23
C ASN A 358 27.14 10.76 -10.28
N MET A 359 27.33 10.76 -8.95
CA MET A 359 26.30 11.15 -7.98
C MET A 359 25.69 12.56 -8.19
N HIS A 360 26.35 13.41 -8.98
CA HIS A 360 25.92 14.78 -9.27
C HIS A 360 25.18 14.93 -10.60
N SER A 361 25.14 13.87 -11.43
CA SER A 361 24.48 13.85 -12.72
C SER A 361 23.29 12.89 -12.64
N PRO A 362 22.04 13.38 -12.61
CA PRO A 362 20.87 12.53 -12.51
C PRO A 362 20.52 11.96 -13.89
N GLU A 363 21.34 11.07 -14.43
CA GLU A 363 20.90 10.18 -15.52
C GLU A 363 20.32 8.91 -14.89
N TYR A 364 19.01 8.94 -14.66
CA TYR A 364 18.24 7.75 -14.32
C TYR A 364 18.02 6.94 -15.60
N PHE A 365 18.86 5.95 -15.86
CA PHE A 365 18.56 4.95 -16.86
C PHE A 365 17.49 4.01 -16.30
N SER A 366 16.26 4.08 -16.85
CA SER A 366 15.24 3.08 -16.57
C SER A 366 15.63 1.77 -17.26
N VAL A 367 15.83 0.71 -16.50
CA VAL A 367 16.11 -0.61 -17.07
C VAL A 367 14.84 -1.16 -17.72
N SER A 368 14.93 -1.65 -18.95
CA SER A 368 13.81 -2.36 -19.59
C SER A 368 13.63 -3.78 -19.03
N ILE A 369 14.69 -4.36 -18.45
CA ILE A 369 14.71 -5.70 -17.82
C ILE A 369 15.51 -5.61 -16.52
N CYS A 370 14.87 -5.81 -15.39
CA CYS A 370 15.55 -5.80 -14.09
C CYS A 370 16.33 -7.10 -13.86
N HIS A 371 17.60 -6.97 -13.47
CA HIS A 371 18.42 -8.06 -12.96
C HIS A 371 18.67 -7.84 -11.46
N ALA A 372 18.65 -8.93 -10.69
CA ALA A 372 19.00 -8.88 -9.28
C ALA A 372 20.50 -8.68 -9.11
N GLY A 373 20.88 -7.92 -8.08
CA GLY A 373 22.26 -7.51 -7.86
C GLY A 373 22.50 -6.93 -6.47
N CYS A 374 23.68 -6.34 -6.30
CA CYS A 374 24.07 -5.70 -5.04
C CYS A 374 24.27 -4.21 -5.26
N GLN A 375 23.45 -3.38 -4.62
CA GLN A 375 23.58 -1.93 -4.67
C GLN A 375 24.07 -1.35 -3.35
N CYS A 376 24.55 -0.11 -3.38
CA CYS A 376 24.84 0.60 -2.14
C CYS A 376 23.55 0.90 -1.37
N LYS A 377 23.59 0.72 -0.05
CA LYS A 377 22.49 1.11 0.85
C LYS A 377 22.09 2.58 0.63
N ASP A 378 20.83 2.88 0.92
CA ASP A 378 20.33 4.26 0.91
C ASP A 378 21.26 5.22 1.65
N GLY A 379 21.63 6.31 0.97
CA GLY A 379 22.57 7.32 1.48
C GLY A 379 24.05 7.01 1.28
N TYR A 380 24.40 5.90 0.62
CA TYR A 380 25.77 5.55 0.23
C TYR A 380 25.94 5.57 -1.29
N VAL A 381 27.19 5.74 -1.74
CA VAL A 381 27.59 5.74 -3.14
C VAL A 381 28.82 4.85 -3.33
N LEU A 382 28.96 4.26 -4.51
CA LEU A 382 30.07 3.35 -4.80
C LEU A 382 31.35 4.14 -5.06
N ASP A 383 32.37 3.94 -4.22
CA ASP A 383 33.73 4.33 -4.57
C ASP A 383 34.35 3.22 -5.43
N THR A 384 34.45 3.49 -6.73
CA THR A 384 35.02 2.56 -7.72
C THR A 384 36.48 2.18 -7.45
N ALA A 385 37.24 3.01 -6.73
CA ALA A 385 38.63 2.72 -6.41
C ALA A 385 38.76 1.71 -5.27
N SER A 386 38.04 1.92 -4.16
CA SER A 386 38.05 0.98 -3.02
C SER A 386 37.09 -0.20 -3.18
N LYS A 387 36.16 -0.14 -4.14
CA LYS A 387 35.04 -1.08 -4.33
C LYS A 387 34.19 -1.22 -3.06
N ARG A 388 33.94 -0.09 -2.39
CA ARG A 388 33.11 -0.01 -1.17
C ARG A 388 32.06 1.07 -1.32
N CYS A 389 30.92 0.86 -0.69
CA CYS A 389 29.90 1.89 -0.56
C CYS A 389 30.28 2.81 0.60
N VAL A 390 30.51 4.08 0.28
CA VAL A 390 30.94 5.14 1.21
C VAL A 390 29.88 6.24 1.25
N LYS A 391 29.89 7.08 2.28
CA LYS A 391 28.99 8.24 2.29
C LYS A 391 29.45 9.24 1.21
N PRO A 392 28.56 10.04 0.61
CA PRO A 392 28.94 11.06 -0.37
C PRO A 392 30.08 11.99 0.11
N VAL A 393 30.10 12.32 1.41
CA VAL A 393 31.14 13.16 2.04
C VAL A 393 32.52 12.50 2.10
N ASP A 394 32.59 11.17 2.01
CA ASP A 394 33.83 10.40 2.05
C ASP A 394 34.40 10.16 0.63
N CYS A 395 33.75 10.68 -0.41
CA CYS A 395 34.19 10.53 -1.78
C CYS A 395 35.45 11.36 -2.08
N PRO A 396 36.39 10.82 -2.88
CA PRO A 396 37.57 11.57 -3.29
C PRO A 396 37.21 12.64 -4.34
N CYS A 397 37.92 13.78 -4.33
CA CYS A 397 37.88 14.74 -5.44
C CYS A 397 38.74 14.25 -6.61
N HIS A 398 38.38 14.62 -7.84
CA HIS A 398 39.15 14.24 -9.04
C HIS A 398 39.74 15.47 -9.72
N HIS A 399 41.03 15.42 -10.08
CA HIS A 399 41.71 16.47 -10.85
C HIS A 399 42.84 15.88 -11.71
N GLY A 400 42.94 16.26 -12.99
CA GLY A 400 43.99 15.77 -13.89
C GLY A 400 44.09 14.25 -14.00
N GLY A 401 42.96 13.54 -13.93
CA GLY A 401 42.91 12.06 -13.96
C GLY A 401 43.32 11.35 -12.66
N LYS A 402 43.63 12.08 -11.57
CA LYS A 402 43.98 11.52 -10.25
C LYS A 402 42.87 11.78 -9.22
N SER A 403 42.78 10.90 -8.23
CA SER A 403 41.82 10.99 -7.10
C SER A 403 42.52 11.50 -5.84
N TYR A 404 41.87 12.40 -5.12
CA TYR A 404 42.41 13.12 -3.97
C TYR A 404 41.48 12.95 -2.76
N LYS A 405 42.05 12.73 -1.57
CA LYS A 405 41.27 12.58 -0.33
C LYS A 405 40.70 13.93 0.12
N GLU A 406 39.69 13.89 0.98
CA GLU A 406 39.18 15.07 1.70
C GLU A 406 40.33 15.90 2.30
N LYS A 407 40.23 17.23 2.20
CA LYS A 407 41.28 18.21 2.58
C LYS A 407 42.57 18.20 1.76
N SER A 408 42.69 17.38 0.72
CA SER A 408 43.82 17.49 -0.21
C SER A 408 43.80 18.84 -0.89
N ALA A 409 44.97 19.46 -1.04
CA ALA A 409 45.13 20.71 -1.76
C ALA A 409 45.79 20.45 -3.12
N VAL A 410 45.25 21.05 -4.17
CA VAL A 410 45.88 21.16 -5.49
C VAL A 410 46.02 22.63 -5.86
N GLN A 411 47.03 22.94 -6.66
CA GLN A 411 47.26 24.28 -7.16
C GLN A 411 46.71 24.38 -8.57
N SER A 412 45.83 25.36 -8.82
CA SER A 412 45.35 25.72 -10.15
C SER A 412 45.73 27.18 -10.39
N ASP A 413 46.72 27.40 -11.24
CA ASP A 413 47.38 28.70 -11.42
C ASP A 413 47.88 29.28 -10.08
N CYS A 414 47.39 30.45 -9.67
CA CYS A 414 47.71 31.05 -8.38
C CYS A 414 46.72 30.66 -7.25
N ASN A 415 45.65 29.94 -7.60
CA ASN A 415 44.60 29.55 -6.66
C ASN A 415 44.87 28.19 -6.02
N THR A 416 44.57 28.10 -4.72
CA THR A 416 44.65 26.85 -3.97
C THR A 416 43.26 26.26 -3.86
N CYS A 417 43.09 25.06 -4.40
CA CYS A 417 41.85 24.31 -4.37
C CYS A 417 41.93 23.21 -3.33
N ILE A 418 41.05 23.23 -2.34
CA ILE A 418 40.97 22.23 -1.29
C ILE A 418 39.76 21.34 -1.58
N CYS A 419 39.99 20.02 -1.56
CA CYS A 419 38.93 19.04 -1.67
C CYS A 419 38.03 19.12 -0.43
N GLN A 420 36.76 19.45 -0.64
CA GLN A 420 35.73 19.54 0.38
C GLN A 420 34.45 18.87 -0.11
N ASN A 421 34.05 17.77 0.54
CA ASN A 421 32.84 17.01 0.23
C ASN A 421 32.77 16.57 -1.25
N GLY A 422 33.88 16.04 -1.79
CA GLY A 422 33.96 15.59 -3.18
C GLY A 422 34.04 16.71 -4.23
N LYS A 423 34.06 18.00 -3.82
CA LYS A 423 34.19 19.15 -4.71
C LYS A 423 35.46 19.94 -4.42
N TRP A 424 35.98 20.63 -5.44
CA TRP A 424 37.09 21.57 -5.27
C TRP A 424 36.56 22.92 -4.80
N ASN A 425 36.91 23.30 -3.58
CA ASN A 425 36.72 24.66 -3.08
C ASN A 425 38.02 25.44 -3.29
N CYS A 426 38.01 26.37 -4.25
CA CYS A 426 39.19 27.13 -4.64
C CYS A 426 39.15 28.55 -4.09
N THR A 427 40.33 29.10 -3.77
CA THR A 427 40.46 30.55 -3.58
C THR A 427 40.11 31.28 -4.88
N ASP A 428 39.63 32.51 -4.75
CA ASP A 428 39.32 33.39 -5.90
C ASP A 428 40.29 34.58 -5.91
N ARG A 429 41.55 34.30 -6.24
CA ARG A 429 42.60 35.32 -6.43
C ARG A 429 42.70 35.62 -7.91
N VAL A 430 42.78 36.91 -8.23
CA VAL A 430 43.12 37.37 -9.58
C VAL A 430 44.58 37.01 -9.84
N CYS A 431 44.81 36.05 -10.74
CA CYS A 431 46.14 35.58 -11.09
C CYS A 431 46.76 36.46 -12.18
N SER A 432 48.09 36.56 -12.18
CA SER A 432 48.82 37.09 -13.33
C SER A 432 48.59 36.18 -14.54
N ALA A 433 48.22 36.77 -15.68
CA ALA A 433 48.09 36.06 -16.94
C ALA A 433 49.38 36.19 -17.75
N GLU A 434 49.74 35.14 -18.49
CA GLU A 434 50.89 35.13 -19.39
C GLU A 434 50.42 35.01 -20.84
N CYS A 435 50.85 35.97 -21.67
CA CYS A 435 50.84 35.85 -23.12
C CYS A 435 52.25 35.45 -23.54
N SER A 436 52.37 34.45 -24.40
CA SER A 436 53.67 33.94 -24.84
C SER A 436 53.71 33.87 -26.37
N ALA A 437 54.86 34.25 -26.93
CA ALA A 437 55.22 34.04 -28.33
C ALA A 437 56.51 33.22 -28.34
N TRP A 438 56.55 32.12 -29.10
CA TRP A 438 57.74 31.28 -29.20
C TRP A 438 57.94 30.75 -30.61
N GLY A 439 59.20 30.55 -30.99
CA GLY A 439 59.56 30.27 -32.38
C GLY A 439 59.17 31.42 -33.32
N ASP A 440 58.91 31.10 -34.59
CA ASP A 440 58.68 32.11 -35.63
C ASP A 440 57.19 32.47 -35.83
N SER A 441 56.27 31.66 -35.30
CA SER A 441 54.83 31.85 -35.59
C SER A 441 53.85 31.36 -34.54
N HIS A 442 54.28 30.87 -33.37
CA HIS A 442 53.37 30.29 -32.37
C HIS A 442 53.08 31.27 -31.24
N TYR A 443 51.81 31.41 -30.92
CA TYR A 443 51.33 32.35 -29.91
C TYR A 443 50.33 31.68 -28.97
N LYS A 444 50.36 32.10 -27.71
CA LYS A 444 49.33 31.83 -26.70
C LYS A 444 48.84 33.15 -26.14
N THR A 445 47.55 33.43 -26.28
CA THR A 445 46.93 34.62 -25.68
C THR A 445 46.91 34.54 -24.15
N PHE A 446 46.65 35.66 -23.46
CA PHE A 446 46.47 35.70 -22.00
C PHE A 446 45.41 34.72 -21.48
N ASP A 447 44.39 34.39 -22.30
CA ASP A 447 43.31 33.43 -21.98
C ASP A 447 43.64 31.99 -22.43
N GLY A 448 44.87 31.73 -22.88
CA GLY A 448 45.35 30.40 -23.23
C GLY A 448 45.01 29.90 -24.63
N LYS A 449 44.46 30.74 -25.52
CA LYS A 449 44.19 30.34 -26.90
C LYS A 449 45.50 30.25 -27.68
N HIS A 450 45.77 29.07 -28.22
CA HIS A 450 46.91 28.83 -29.09
C HIS A 450 46.54 29.16 -30.54
N PHE A 451 47.43 29.86 -31.24
CA PHE A 451 47.26 30.14 -32.66
C PHE A 451 48.61 30.32 -33.34
N ASP A 452 48.60 30.13 -34.66
CA ASP A 452 49.76 30.30 -35.51
C ASP A 452 49.53 31.48 -36.45
N TYR A 453 50.53 32.37 -36.55
CA TYR A 453 50.47 33.51 -37.46
C TYR A 453 51.87 33.86 -37.99
N GLN A 454 51.98 34.06 -39.29
CA GLN A 454 53.23 34.42 -39.97
C GLN A 454 53.03 35.76 -40.68
N GLY A 455 53.53 36.83 -40.04
CA GLY A 455 53.56 38.18 -40.61
C GLY A 455 54.98 38.60 -40.95
N GLN A 456 55.12 39.71 -41.69
CA GLN A 456 56.41 40.36 -41.97
C GLN A 456 56.28 41.86 -41.69
N CYS A 457 56.08 42.19 -40.41
CA CYS A 457 55.89 43.56 -39.96
C CYS A 457 56.08 43.66 -38.44
N ASP A 458 56.08 44.89 -37.94
CA ASP A 458 55.93 45.14 -36.51
C ASP A 458 54.45 44.99 -36.12
N TYR A 459 54.19 44.12 -35.14
CA TYR A 459 52.85 43.89 -34.59
C TYR A 459 52.82 44.26 -33.11
N VAL A 460 51.71 44.86 -32.67
CA VAL A 460 51.45 45.07 -31.24
C VAL A 460 51.08 43.72 -30.63
N LEU A 461 51.94 43.21 -29.75
CA LEU A 461 51.72 41.96 -29.03
C LEU A 461 50.80 42.18 -27.82
N ALA A 462 51.00 43.27 -27.08
CA ALA A 462 50.12 43.65 -25.98
C ALA A 462 50.19 45.16 -25.73
N LYS A 463 49.04 45.79 -25.51
CA LYS A 463 48.93 47.20 -25.12
C LYS A 463 47.86 47.36 -24.06
N GLY A 464 48.12 48.17 -23.04
CA GLY A 464 47.21 48.33 -21.91
C GLY A 464 47.44 49.59 -21.10
N HIS A 465 46.49 49.87 -20.21
CA HIS A 465 46.51 51.03 -19.33
C HIS A 465 45.84 50.69 -17.99
N SER A 466 46.40 51.20 -16.90
CA SER A 466 45.85 51.07 -15.54
C SER A 466 46.11 52.36 -14.75
N GLY A 467 45.07 53.15 -14.50
CA GLY A 467 45.19 54.40 -13.74
C GLY A 467 45.92 55.50 -14.52
N SER A 468 47.15 55.84 -14.14
CA SER A 468 48.00 56.77 -14.89
C SER A 468 49.02 56.07 -15.78
N ASP A 469 49.21 54.77 -15.62
CA ASP A 469 50.30 54.02 -16.22
C ASP A 469 49.85 53.31 -17.49
N SER A 470 50.65 53.33 -18.55
CA SER A 470 50.35 52.65 -19.82
C SER A 470 51.58 51.96 -20.39
N PHE A 471 51.35 50.90 -21.16
CA PHE A 471 52.41 50.17 -21.85
C PHE A 471 51.98 49.78 -23.27
N ASP A 472 52.96 49.62 -24.14
CA ASP A 472 52.83 49.15 -25.52
C ASP A 472 54.03 48.23 -25.80
N ILE A 473 53.76 46.96 -26.10
CA ILE A 473 54.75 45.93 -26.39
C ILE A 473 54.54 45.49 -27.83
N THR A 474 55.56 45.70 -28.65
CA THR A 474 55.60 45.29 -30.05
C THR A 474 56.58 44.15 -30.25
N ILE A 475 56.30 43.30 -31.22
CA ILE A 475 57.23 42.28 -31.73
C ILE A 475 57.44 42.51 -33.22
N GLN A 476 58.67 42.29 -33.65
CA GLN A 476 59.02 42.25 -35.07
C GLN A 476 59.09 40.78 -35.48
N VAL A 477 58.21 40.39 -36.39
CA VAL A 477 58.08 39.01 -36.90
C VAL A 477 58.56 38.97 -38.34
#